data_AF-A0A3R7LPS6-F1
#
_entry.id   AF-A0A3R7LPS6-F1
#
_cell.length_a   1.000
_cell.length_b   1.000
_cell.length_c   1.000
_cell.angle_alpha   90.00
_cell.angle_beta   90.00
_cell.angle_gamma   90.00
#
_symmetry.space_group_name_H-M   'P 1'
#
loop_
_entity.id
_entity.type
_entity.pdbx_description
1 polymer ?
#
loop_
_entity_poly.entity_id
_entity_poly.type
_entity_poly.pdbx_seq_one_letter_code
_entity_poly.pdbx_strand_id
1 'polypeptide(L)'
;MGVRVVEDIDHIHAGHKILLAEALLRCSRKFTAGIAEGPLLKNKTLSDLIAPCQDRIEAVKELVTDLDPSLDYHIVEITDPMGPTRWDPDMDMIVVSEETKKGIDFINSARKEGGLKTLEGYIISLVEDKDRKSNEEEEKVSSSSQRMRLLGTVIQPLTPNCDIPSHPHIIGLTGGSASGKSSVAKRFQKLGAGVVDCDKLGHEAYKKSTDCYNKLVQEFGNDIVASDGEINRRALGPKVFNNKDALEKLNSIVWPEIARLAKEQIRDLAGKGHDVVILDAAVLLEAKWEAFCHQVWVCIIKREEAIKRIVERDGRTQEEAERRIDNQLSNKERVSRANVVFCTQWAAEYTQGQVERAWEGLQTMLREKRESNKAQL
;
A
#
# COMPACT_ATOMS: atom_id res chain seq x y z
N MET A 1 8.39 39.62 -8.22
CA MET A 1 7.51 39.05 -7.21
C MET A 1 7.96 37.63 -6.92
N GLY A 2 8.26 37.32 -5.66
CA GLY A 2 8.49 35.95 -5.20
C GLY A 2 7.16 35.28 -4.86
N VAL A 3 6.85 34.16 -5.50
CA VAL A 3 5.56 33.44 -5.31
C VAL A 3 5.82 32.07 -4.74
N ARG A 4 5.03 31.69 -3.72
CA ARG A 4 5.05 30.34 -3.16
C ARG A 4 3.73 29.60 -3.32
N VAL A 5 3.84 28.31 -3.65
CA VAL A 5 2.76 27.33 -3.55
C VAL A 5 3.06 26.36 -2.41
N VAL A 6 2.03 26.05 -1.62
CA VAL A 6 2.07 25.00 -0.59
C VAL A 6 0.85 24.12 -0.75
N GLU A 7 1.05 22.90 -1.24
CA GLU A 7 0.00 21.89 -1.29
C GLU A 7 0.61 20.49 -1.17
N ASP A 8 -0.22 19.50 -0.82
CA ASP A 8 0.16 18.09 -0.99
C ASP A 8 0.11 17.80 -2.48
N ILE A 9 1.25 17.96 -3.15
CA ILE A 9 1.39 17.57 -4.55
C ILE A 9 1.85 16.12 -4.57
N ASP A 10 0.91 15.25 -4.87
CA ASP A 10 1.09 13.80 -5.05
C ASP A 10 0.22 13.37 -6.22
N HIS A 11 0.78 12.59 -7.15
CA HIS A 11 0.14 12.23 -8.43
C HIS A 11 -0.43 13.48 -9.15
N ILE A 12 0.37 14.11 -10.02
CA ILE A 12 -0.03 15.40 -10.63
C ILE A 12 -1.36 15.27 -11.39
N HIS A 13 -2.27 16.21 -11.11
CA HIS A 13 -3.64 16.21 -11.63
C HIS A 13 -4.12 17.60 -11.99
N ALA A 14 -5.33 17.72 -12.53
CA ALA A 14 -5.86 18.99 -13.03
C ALA A 14 -5.82 20.11 -11.95
N GLY A 15 -6.20 19.82 -10.71
CA GLY A 15 -6.07 20.75 -9.58
C GLY A 15 -4.64 21.30 -9.39
N HIS A 16 -3.63 20.42 -9.24
CA HIS A 16 -2.22 20.82 -9.15
C HIS A 16 -1.76 21.65 -10.35
N LYS A 17 -2.16 21.27 -11.57
CA LYS A 17 -1.79 22.00 -12.79
C LYS A 17 -2.34 23.43 -12.79
N ILE A 18 -3.59 23.61 -12.39
CA ILE A 18 -4.21 24.94 -12.27
C ILE A 18 -3.53 25.74 -11.16
N LEU A 19 -3.29 25.13 -9.99
CA LEU A 19 -2.60 25.77 -8.88
C LEU A 19 -1.21 26.29 -9.27
N LEU A 20 -0.41 25.43 -9.89
CA LEU A 20 0.93 25.77 -10.34
C LEU A 20 0.89 26.81 -11.46
N ALA A 21 0.00 26.68 -12.46
CA ALA A 21 -0.13 27.64 -13.54
C ALA A 21 -0.50 29.05 -13.02
N GLU A 22 -1.49 29.17 -12.14
CA GLU A 22 -1.88 30.45 -11.54
C GLU A 22 -0.75 31.07 -10.73
N ALA A 23 0.06 30.25 -10.05
CA ALA A 23 1.21 30.73 -9.31
C ALA A 23 2.35 31.21 -10.22
N LEU A 24 2.63 30.49 -11.30
CA LEU A 24 3.64 30.86 -12.28
C LEU A 24 3.25 32.15 -13.01
N LEU A 25 1.97 32.32 -13.40
CA LEU A 25 1.47 33.54 -14.05
C LEU A 25 1.64 34.81 -13.19
N ARG A 26 1.73 34.67 -11.87
CA ARG A 26 1.96 35.79 -10.92
C ARG A 26 3.42 35.92 -10.51
N CYS A 27 4.26 34.96 -10.87
CA CYS A 27 5.67 34.96 -10.54
C CYS A 27 6.45 35.72 -11.59
N SER A 28 7.25 36.69 -11.16
CA SER A 28 8.11 37.48 -12.06
C SER A 28 9.59 37.41 -11.70
N ARG A 29 9.95 36.72 -10.61
CA ARG A 29 11.35 36.61 -10.18
C ARG A 29 11.72 35.21 -9.73
N LYS A 30 11.07 34.70 -8.67
CA LYS A 30 11.46 33.45 -8.00
C LYS A 30 10.22 32.68 -7.57
N PHE A 31 10.10 31.44 -8.04
CA PHE A 31 9.03 30.53 -7.65
C PHE A 31 9.51 29.54 -6.59
N THR A 32 8.67 29.21 -5.61
CA THR A 32 8.98 28.17 -4.64
C THR A 32 7.77 27.27 -4.43
N ALA A 33 7.93 25.95 -4.57
CA ALA A 33 6.90 24.99 -4.20
C ALA A 33 7.38 24.14 -3.03
N GLY A 34 6.55 24.03 -1.99
CA GLY A 34 6.79 23.12 -0.88
C GLY A 34 6.11 21.78 -1.10
N ILE A 35 6.88 20.69 -1.10
CA ILE A 35 6.40 19.32 -1.23
C ILE A 35 6.33 18.68 0.16
N ALA A 36 5.13 18.37 0.61
CA ALA A 36 4.89 17.85 1.96
C ALA A 36 5.54 16.47 2.18
N GLU A 37 6.17 16.26 3.33
CA GLU A 37 6.80 15.00 3.74
C GLU A 37 6.67 14.77 5.26
N GLY A 38 6.93 13.54 5.70
CA GLY A 38 6.99 13.21 7.12
C GLY A 38 5.67 13.44 7.86
N PRO A 39 5.62 14.23 8.95
CA PRO A 39 4.40 14.42 9.75
C PRO A 39 3.19 14.92 8.97
N LEU A 40 3.42 15.66 7.88
CA LEU A 40 2.35 16.22 7.04
C LEU A 40 1.57 15.16 6.27
N LEU A 41 2.14 13.96 6.08
CA LEU A 41 1.52 12.87 5.31
C LEU A 41 0.76 11.87 6.19
N LYS A 42 0.99 11.88 7.52
CA LYS A 42 0.50 10.84 8.44
C LYS A 42 -1.00 10.57 8.36
N ASN A 43 -1.80 11.63 8.22
CA ASN A 43 -3.26 11.54 8.25
C ASN A 43 -3.91 11.50 6.85
N LYS A 44 -3.10 11.49 5.79
CA LYS A 44 -3.60 11.49 4.41
C LYS A 44 -4.26 10.15 4.08
N THR A 45 -5.34 10.19 3.31
CA THR A 45 -6.01 8.98 2.84
C THR A 45 -5.06 8.17 1.99
N LEU A 46 -4.86 6.90 2.36
CA LEU A 46 -3.91 5.98 1.72
C LEU A 46 -2.49 6.55 1.65
N SER A 47 -1.98 7.09 2.76
CA SER A 47 -0.62 7.66 2.83
C SER A 47 0.48 6.69 2.43
N ASP A 48 0.25 5.38 2.57
CA ASP A 48 1.15 4.32 2.11
C ASP A 48 1.33 4.28 0.57
N LEU A 49 0.41 4.88 -0.19
CA LEU A 49 0.45 4.97 -1.66
C LEU A 49 0.97 6.33 -2.18
N ILE A 50 1.39 7.23 -1.29
CA ILE A 50 2.00 8.50 -1.70
C ILE A 50 3.35 8.20 -2.35
N ALA A 51 3.62 8.81 -3.50
CA ALA A 51 4.88 8.62 -4.20
C ALA A 51 6.07 9.14 -3.37
N PRO A 52 7.28 8.58 -3.53
CA PRO A 52 8.48 9.08 -2.86
C PRO A 52 8.65 10.60 -3.04
N CYS A 53 9.12 11.30 -2.00
CA CYS A 53 9.31 12.76 -2.02
C CYS A 53 10.08 13.23 -3.25
N GLN A 54 11.17 12.53 -3.59
CA GLN A 54 12.03 12.86 -4.71
C GLN A 54 11.31 12.77 -6.05
N ASP A 55 10.48 11.74 -6.25
CA ASP A 55 9.70 11.57 -7.47
C ASP A 55 8.64 12.66 -7.62
N ARG A 56 8.01 13.05 -6.49
CA ARG A 56 7.04 14.16 -6.46
C ARG A 56 7.71 15.50 -6.74
N ILE A 57 8.89 15.75 -6.17
CA ILE A 57 9.71 16.92 -6.46
C ILE A 57 10.04 16.98 -7.95
N GLU A 58 10.51 15.87 -8.53
CA GLU A 58 10.91 15.83 -9.93
C GLU A 58 9.72 16.04 -10.88
N ALA A 59 8.57 15.42 -10.60
CA ALA A 59 7.35 15.63 -11.37
C ALA A 59 6.91 17.11 -11.37
N VAL A 60 7.07 17.82 -10.23
CA VAL A 60 6.77 19.25 -10.16
C VAL A 60 7.81 20.08 -10.92
N LYS A 61 9.09 19.73 -10.86
CA LYS A 61 10.13 20.41 -11.64
C LYS A 61 9.89 20.27 -13.15
N GLU A 62 9.57 19.07 -13.62
CA GLU A 62 9.23 18.82 -15.03
C GLU A 62 8.07 19.71 -15.45
N LEU A 63 6.98 19.73 -14.67
CA LEU A 63 5.82 20.57 -14.98
C LEU A 63 6.14 22.07 -14.96
N VAL A 64 6.93 22.55 -13.99
CA VAL A 64 7.32 23.97 -13.94
C VAL A 64 8.20 24.33 -15.13
N THR A 65 9.15 23.45 -15.50
CA THR A 65 10.05 23.65 -16.65
C THR A 65 9.26 23.68 -17.96
N ASP A 66 8.25 22.81 -18.11
CA ASP A 66 7.38 22.77 -19.28
C ASP A 66 6.52 24.04 -19.41
N LEU A 67 6.12 24.65 -18.27
CA LEU A 67 5.28 25.84 -18.24
C LEU A 67 6.08 27.14 -18.41
N ASP A 68 7.23 27.25 -17.75
CA ASP A 68 8.13 28.39 -17.89
C ASP A 68 9.60 27.98 -17.63
N PRO A 69 10.37 27.65 -18.69
CA PRO A 69 11.76 27.22 -18.57
C PRO A 69 12.71 28.36 -18.20
N SER A 70 12.26 29.62 -18.25
CA SER A 70 13.09 30.79 -17.96
C SER A 70 13.06 31.20 -16.49
N LEU A 71 12.14 30.64 -15.71
CA LEU A 71 11.89 31.05 -14.34
C LEU A 71 12.90 30.43 -13.36
N ASP A 72 13.42 31.24 -12.43
CA ASP A 72 14.15 30.73 -11.28
C ASP A 72 13.17 30.07 -10.30
N TYR A 73 13.29 28.75 -10.09
CA TYR A 73 12.42 28.00 -9.22
C TYR A 73 13.17 27.15 -8.20
N HIS A 74 12.55 26.99 -7.03
CA HIS A 74 13.04 26.14 -5.94
C HIS A 74 11.92 25.21 -5.49
N ILE A 75 12.06 23.91 -5.77
CA ILE A 75 11.13 22.89 -5.28
C ILE A 75 11.77 22.23 -4.06
N VAL A 76 11.15 22.39 -2.90
CA VAL A 76 11.74 21.99 -1.62
C VAL A 76 10.82 21.08 -0.83
N GLU A 77 11.42 20.12 -0.13
CA GLU A 77 10.72 19.32 0.86
C GLU A 77 10.29 20.18 2.05
N ILE A 78 9.09 19.96 2.57
CA ILE A 78 8.59 20.57 3.79
C ILE A 78 8.05 19.53 4.76
N THR A 79 8.44 19.64 6.03
CA THR A 79 7.98 18.76 7.11
C THR A 79 7.04 19.47 8.09
N ASP A 80 6.81 20.76 7.89
CA ASP A 80 5.89 21.59 8.64
C ASP A 80 5.04 22.47 7.69
N PRO A 81 3.85 22.92 8.11
CA PRO A 81 2.94 23.67 7.23
C PRO A 81 3.49 25.02 6.74
N MET A 82 4.44 25.61 7.46
CA MET A 82 5.00 26.90 7.10
C MET A 82 6.16 26.70 6.13
N GLY A 83 7.14 25.86 6.46
CA GLY A 83 8.35 25.69 5.65
C GLY A 83 9.02 27.05 5.34
N PRO A 84 9.61 27.25 4.15
CA PRO A 84 10.31 28.48 3.76
C PRO A 84 9.60 29.83 4.00
N THR A 85 8.26 29.88 4.04
CA THR A 85 7.49 31.13 4.19
C THR A 85 7.72 31.74 5.57
N ARG A 86 8.21 30.95 6.54
CA ARG A 86 8.53 31.46 7.86
C ARG A 86 9.77 32.35 7.87
N TRP A 87 10.75 32.08 7.01
CA TRP A 87 12.08 32.70 7.11
C TRP A 87 12.56 33.32 5.80
N ASP A 88 11.93 33.08 4.65
CA ASP A 88 12.29 33.70 3.38
C ASP A 88 11.69 35.12 3.29
N PRO A 89 12.52 36.19 3.32
CA PRO A 89 12.07 37.57 3.22
C PRO A 89 11.69 37.97 1.79
N ASP A 90 12.12 37.20 0.79
CA ASP A 90 11.98 37.52 -0.64
C ASP A 90 10.63 37.08 -1.22
N MET A 91 9.77 36.47 -0.40
CA MET A 91 8.42 36.06 -0.77
C MET A 91 7.45 37.22 -0.58
N ASP A 92 6.67 37.50 -1.63
CA ASP A 92 5.67 38.55 -1.67
C ASP A 92 4.24 37.98 -1.67
N MET A 93 4.05 36.77 -2.22
CA MET A 93 2.75 36.15 -2.41
C MET A 93 2.75 34.65 -2.09
N ILE A 94 1.62 34.17 -1.59
CA ILE A 94 1.31 32.75 -1.47
C ILE A 94 0.04 32.43 -2.25
N VAL A 95 0.09 31.34 -3.00
CA VAL A 95 -1.02 30.84 -3.80
C VAL A 95 -1.50 29.53 -3.19
N VAL A 96 -2.79 29.46 -2.88
CA VAL A 96 -3.42 28.35 -2.15
C VAL A 96 -4.78 28.00 -2.75
N SER A 97 -5.24 26.79 -2.51
CA SER A 97 -6.61 26.37 -2.80
C SER A 97 -7.61 26.92 -1.76
N GLU A 98 -8.90 26.96 -2.09
CA GLU A 98 -9.96 27.36 -1.14
C GLU A 98 -9.92 26.57 0.18
N GLU A 99 -9.50 25.31 0.15
CA GLU A 99 -9.36 24.45 1.35
C GLU A 99 -8.29 24.94 2.31
N THR A 100 -7.20 25.48 1.76
CA THR A 100 -6.01 25.88 2.50
C THR A 100 -5.92 27.39 2.75
N LYS A 101 -6.99 28.14 2.44
CA LYS A 101 -7.05 29.60 2.63
C LYS A 101 -6.73 30.07 4.06
N LYS A 102 -7.14 29.31 5.08
CA LYS A 102 -6.82 29.60 6.49
C LYS A 102 -5.32 29.55 6.79
N GLY A 103 -4.55 28.84 5.95
CA GLY A 103 -3.10 28.79 6.03
C GLY A 103 -2.44 30.14 5.76
N ILE A 104 -3.08 31.02 4.96
CA ILE A 104 -2.56 32.38 4.71
C ILE A 104 -2.47 33.17 6.01
N ASP A 105 -3.56 33.21 6.79
CA ASP A 105 -3.63 33.95 8.05
C ASP A 105 -2.63 33.43 9.08
N PHE A 106 -2.49 32.10 9.14
CA PHE A 106 -1.53 31.42 10.02
C PHE A 106 -0.09 31.80 9.66
N ILE A 107 0.27 31.72 8.38
CA ILE A 107 1.62 32.08 7.90
C ILE A 107 1.89 33.57 8.12
N ASN A 108 0.92 34.44 7.84
CA ASN A 108 1.07 35.89 8.01
C ASN A 108 1.22 36.30 9.47
N SER A 109 0.54 35.61 10.40
CA SER A 109 0.74 35.83 11.84
C SER A 109 2.17 35.49 12.26
N ALA A 110 2.66 34.32 11.88
CA ALA A 110 4.03 33.89 12.21
C ALA A 110 5.10 34.78 11.54
N ARG A 111 4.85 35.26 10.31
CA ARG A 111 5.74 36.21 9.63
C ARG A 111 5.83 37.54 10.37
N LYS A 112 4.70 38.08 10.85
CA LYS A 112 4.68 39.31 11.66
C LYS A 112 5.47 39.14 12.96
N GLU A 113 5.30 38.02 13.66
CA GLU A 113 6.07 37.69 14.87
C GLU A 113 7.57 37.61 14.58
N GLY A 114 7.95 37.10 13.41
CA GLY A 114 9.33 37.04 12.92
C GLY A 114 9.87 38.34 12.30
N GLY A 115 9.11 39.44 12.29
CA GLY A 115 9.53 40.72 11.70
C GLY A 115 9.54 40.75 10.17
N LEU A 116 8.88 39.80 9.50
CA LEU A 116 8.77 39.72 8.05
C LEU A 116 7.49 40.39 7.52
N LYS A 117 7.53 40.84 6.27
CA LYS A 117 6.35 41.36 5.55
C LYS A 117 5.30 40.25 5.36
N THR A 118 4.02 40.58 5.49
CA THR A 118 2.94 39.65 5.16
C THR A 118 2.92 39.33 3.67
N LEU A 119 2.51 38.11 3.33
CA LEU A 119 2.28 37.65 1.97
C LEU A 119 0.89 38.04 1.50
N GLU A 120 0.79 38.49 0.25
CA GLU A 120 -0.47 38.56 -0.47
C GLU A 120 -0.98 37.13 -0.72
N GLY A 121 -2.23 36.85 -0.35
CA GLY A 121 -2.84 35.53 -0.55
C GLY A 121 -3.68 35.51 -1.83
N TYR A 122 -3.37 34.60 -2.75
CA TYR A 122 -4.21 34.32 -3.91
C TYR A 122 -4.90 32.96 -3.73
N ILE A 123 -6.23 32.95 -3.83
CA ILE A 123 -7.05 31.76 -3.58
C ILE A 123 -7.61 31.25 -4.89
N ILE A 124 -7.45 29.95 -5.13
CA ILE A 124 -7.97 29.27 -6.33
C ILE A 124 -9.15 28.38 -5.94
N SER A 125 -10.21 28.45 -6.76
CA SER A 125 -11.39 27.62 -6.60
C SER A 125 -11.14 26.15 -6.91
N LEU A 126 -11.89 25.30 -6.21
CA LEU A 126 -11.79 23.86 -6.36
C LEU A 126 -12.38 23.42 -7.70
N VAL A 127 -11.78 22.40 -8.30
CA VAL A 127 -12.22 21.84 -9.58
C VAL A 127 -13.04 20.58 -9.29
N GLU A 128 -14.27 20.53 -9.77
CA GLU A 128 -15.14 19.35 -9.67
C GLU A 128 -14.55 18.17 -10.45
N ASP A 129 -14.59 16.98 -9.85
CA ASP A 129 -14.14 15.74 -10.48
C ASP A 129 -15.29 15.06 -11.23
N LYS A 130 -15.39 15.34 -12.52
CA LYS A 130 -16.40 14.73 -13.41
C LYS A 130 -16.19 13.23 -13.62
N ASP A 131 -15.00 12.71 -13.31
CA ASP A 131 -14.64 11.31 -13.47
C ASP A 131 -14.80 10.48 -12.19
N ARG A 132 -15.41 11.07 -11.14
CA ARG A 132 -15.72 10.42 -9.86
C ARG A 132 -16.28 9.01 -10.08
N LYS A 133 -15.59 8.00 -9.52
CA LYS A 133 -15.95 6.59 -9.73
C LYS A 133 -16.84 6.03 -8.62
N SER A 134 -16.88 6.68 -7.46
CA SER A 134 -17.66 6.19 -6.33
C SER A 134 -18.03 7.29 -5.33
N ASN A 135 -18.96 6.97 -4.43
CA ASN A 135 -19.41 7.90 -3.39
C ASN A 135 -18.34 8.13 -2.30
N GLU A 136 -17.37 7.23 -2.20
CA GLU A 136 -16.24 7.31 -1.27
C GLU A 136 -15.17 8.31 -1.71
N GLU A 137 -15.12 8.67 -3.00
CA GLU A 137 -14.24 9.71 -3.54
C GLU A 137 -14.74 11.12 -3.23
N GLU A 138 -13.81 12.07 -3.14
CA GLU A 138 -14.12 13.50 -2.97
C GLU A 138 -14.82 14.06 -4.23
N GLU A 139 -15.69 15.06 -4.06
CA GLU A 139 -16.40 15.71 -5.18
C GLU A 139 -15.47 16.53 -6.09
N LYS A 140 -14.36 17.01 -5.53
CA LYS A 140 -13.32 17.74 -6.25
C LYS A 140 -12.20 16.80 -6.71
N VAL A 141 -11.42 17.26 -7.67
CA VAL A 141 -10.16 16.61 -8.05
C VAL A 141 -9.19 16.71 -6.88
N SER A 142 -8.68 15.56 -6.41
CA SER A 142 -7.72 15.52 -5.31
C SER A 142 -6.77 14.32 -5.35
N SER A 143 -5.59 14.48 -4.75
CA SER A 143 -4.59 13.42 -4.57
C SER A 143 -5.18 12.22 -3.82
N SER A 144 -6.09 12.45 -2.86
CA SER A 144 -6.80 11.38 -2.14
C SER A 144 -7.61 10.49 -3.08
N SER A 145 -8.46 11.08 -3.93
CA SER A 145 -9.27 10.35 -4.89
C SER A 145 -8.39 9.65 -5.93
N GLN A 146 -7.27 10.24 -6.32
CA GLN A 146 -6.33 9.58 -7.23
C GLN A 146 -5.68 8.34 -6.62
N ARG A 147 -5.19 8.41 -5.37
CA ARG A 147 -4.67 7.22 -4.67
C ARG A 147 -5.74 6.14 -4.51
N MET A 148 -6.99 6.53 -4.29
CA MET A 148 -8.12 5.59 -4.25
C MET A 148 -8.32 4.87 -5.60
N ARG A 149 -8.17 5.58 -6.72
CA ARG A 149 -8.26 5.00 -8.08
C ARG A 149 -7.11 4.05 -8.43
N LEU A 150 -5.97 4.15 -7.75
CA LEU A 150 -4.87 3.19 -7.89
C LEU A 150 -5.21 1.80 -7.33
N LEU A 151 -6.20 1.71 -6.43
CA LEU A 151 -6.58 0.43 -5.82
C LEU A 151 -7.16 -0.52 -6.88
N GLY A 152 -6.65 -1.75 -6.89
CA GLY A 152 -6.99 -2.73 -7.92
C GLY A 152 -6.35 -2.46 -9.29
N THR A 153 -5.39 -1.53 -9.39
CA THR A 153 -4.56 -1.33 -10.59
C THR A 153 -3.11 -1.75 -10.33
N VAL A 154 -2.35 -1.94 -11.41
CA VAL A 154 -0.92 -2.21 -11.31
C VAL A 154 -0.18 -0.93 -10.95
N ILE A 155 0.37 -0.86 -9.74
CA ILE A 155 1.08 0.32 -9.22
C ILE A 155 2.61 0.23 -9.36
N GLN A 156 3.12 -0.97 -9.64
CA GLN A 156 4.54 -1.20 -9.89
C GLN A 156 4.71 -2.08 -11.13
N PRO A 157 5.75 -1.84 -11.96
CA PRO A 157 6.02 -2.64 -13.14
C PRO A 157 6.08 -4.14 -12.82
N LEU A 158 5.48 -4.95 -13.69
CA LEU A 158 5.55 -6.40 -13.58
C LEU A 158 6.92 -6.87 -14.10
N THR A 159 7.77 -7.37 -13.22
CA THR A 159 9.04 -8.00 -13.61
C THR A 159 8.82 -9.49 -13.86
N PRO A 160 9.12 -10.01 -15.07
CA PRO A 160 9.02 -11.44 -15.33
C PRO A 160 9.98 -12.22 -14.43
N ASN A 161 9.46 -13.24 -13.76
CA ASN A 161 10.26 -14.22 -13.05
C ASN A 161 10.48 -15.44 -13.95
N CYS A 162 11.69 -15.61 -14.47
CA CYS A 162 12.03 -16.71 -15.37
C CYS A 162 12.27 -18.05 -14.65
N ASP A 163 12.35 -18.04 -13.32
CA ASP A 163 12.62 -19.24 -12.51
C ASP A 163 11.35 -20.02 -12.15
N ILE A 164 10.17 -19.49 -12.50
CA ILE A 164 8.89 -20.16 -12.28
C ILE A 164 8.18 -20.55 -13.59
N PRO A 165 7.41 -21.65 -13.58
CA PRO A 165 6.58 -22.01 -14.72
C PRO A 165 5.60 -20.89 -15.09
N SER A 166 5.41 -20.66 -16.39
CA SER A 166 4.50 -19.62 -16.89
C SER A 166 3.01 -19.93 -16.67
N HIS A 167 2.67 -21.15 -16.25
CA HIS A 167 1.30 -21.59 -15.96
C HIS A 167 1.28 -22.56 -14.76
N PRO A 168 0.30 -22.44 -13.83
CA PRO A 168 -0.72 -21.39 -13.78
C PRO A 168 -0.11 -20.04 -13.35
N HIS A 169 -0.81 -18.93 -13.60
CA HIS A 169 -0.36 -17.63 -13.14
C HIS A 169 -0.62 -17.47 -11.63
N ILE A 170 0.45 -17.57 -10.85
CA ILE A 170 0.43 -17.51 -9.38
C ILE A 170 0.49 -16.06 -8.89
N ILE A 171 -0.47 -15.67 -8.04
CA ILE A 171 -0.52 -14.37 -7.37
C ILE A 171 -0.38 -14.59 -5.87
N GLY A 172 0.64 -14.00 -5.26
CA GLY A 172 0.78 -13.98 -3.80
C GLY A 172 -0.13 -12.91 -3.21
N LEU A 173 -1.18 -13.30 -2.50
CA LEU A 173 -2.05 -12.37 -1.79
C LEU A 173 -1.64 -12.31 -0.32
N THR A 174 -1.28 -11.13 0.15
CA THR A 174 -0.88 -10.88 1.53
C THR A 174 -1.55 -9.63 2.11
N GLY A 175 -1.33 -9.36 3.39
CA GLY A 175 -1.89 -8.21 4.09
C GLY A 175 -1.73 -8.32 5.59
N GLY A 176 -1.76 -7.16 6.26
CA GLY A 176 -1.68 -7.08 7.72
C GLY A 176 -2.87 -7.76 8.40
N SER A 177 -2.77 -7.97 9.72
CA SER A 177 -3.87 -8.49 10.52
C SER A 177 -5.16 -7.67 10.31
N ALA A 178 -6.28 -8.37 10.16
CA ALA A 178 -7.61 -7.80 9.93
C ALA A 178 -7.81 -6.95 8.65
N SER A 179 -6.84 -6.94 7.73
CA SER A 179 -6.89 -6.23 6.43
C SER A 179 -7.97 -6.71 5.45
N GLY A 180 -8.71 -7.78 5.77
CA GLY A 180 -9.74 -8.33 4.89
C GLY A 180 -9.22 -9.25 3.78
N LYS A 181 -7.94 -9.65 3.83
CA LYS A 181 -7.29 -10.59 2.89
C LYS A 181 -8.16 -11.80 2.51
N SER A 182 -8.68 -12.55 3.47
CA SER A 182 -9.52 -13.73 3.19
C SER A 182 -10.87 -13.39 2.55
N SER A 183 -11.38 -12.16 2.72
CA SER A 183 -12.57 -11.67 2.01
C SER A 183 -12.24 -11.42 0.54
N VAL A 184 -11.10 -10.79 0.27
CA VAL A 184 -10.59 -10.55 -1.10
C VAL A 184 -10.30 -11.87 -1.81
N ALA A 185 -9.64 -12.84 -1.15
CA ALA A 185 -9.40 -14.18 -1.71
C ALA A 185 -10.69 -14.89 -2.14
N LYS A 186 -11.75 -14.82 -1.30
CA LYS A 186 -13.07 -15.38 -1.63
C LYS A 186 -13.72 -14.71 -2.84
N ARG A 187 -13.50 -13.41 -3.04
CA ARG A 187 -14.02 -12.70 -4.22
C ARG A 187 -13.32 -13.17 -5.50
N PHE A 188 -11.99 -13.32 -5.48
CA PHE A 188 -11.25 -13.92 -6.61
C PHE A 188 -11.66 -15.37 -6.88
N GLN A 189 -11.93 -16.16 -5.84
CA GLN A 189 -12.44 -17.52 -6.01
C GLN A 189 -13.75 -17.55 -6.80
N LYS A 190 -14.68 -16.62 -6.50
CA LYS A 190 -15.94 -16.47 -7.24
C LYS A 190 -15.74 -16.07 -8.71
N LEU A 191 -14.64 -15.38 -9.02
CA LEU A 191 -14.27 -14.99 -10.38
C LEU A 191 -13.53 -16.10 -11.15
N GLY A 192 -13.29 -17.26 -10.52
CA GLY A 192 -12.71 -18.45 -11.15
C GLY A 192 -11.26 -18.76 -10.75
N ALA A 193 -10.64 -17.95 -9.88
CA ALA A 193 -9.30 -18.25 -9.40
C ALA A 193 -9.27 -19.48 -8.49
N GLY A 194 -8.24 -20.32 -8.64
CA GLY A 194 -7.89 -21.29 -7.62
C GLY A 194 -7.37 -20.55 -6.38
N VAL A 195 -7.64 -21.05 -5.17
CA VAL A 195 -7.15 -20.43 -3.93
C VAL A 195 -6.44 -21.47 -3.08
N VAL A 196 -5.20 -21.16 -2.72
CA VAL A 196 -4.37 -21.92 -1.78
C VAL A 196 -4.30 -21.11 -0.49
N ASP A 197 -4.86 -21.66 0.58
CA ASP A 197 -4.91 -21.02 1.90
C ASP A 197 -3.71 -21.49 2.73
N CYS A 198 -2.64 -20.70 2.74
CA CYS A 198 -1.42 -21.06 3.45
C CYS A 198 -1.59 -21.09 4.97
N ASP A 199 -2.54 -20.33 5.50
CA ASP A 199 -2.86 -20.34 6.94
C ASP A 199 -3.44 -21.71 7.33
N LYS A 200 -4.28 -22.31 6.47
CA LYS A 200 -4.73 -23.70 6.63
C LYS A 200 -3.62 -24.72 6.40
N LEU A 201 -2.79 -24.56 5.37
CA LEU A 201 -1.67 -25.47 5.12
C LEU A 201 -0.67 -25.49 6.28
N GLY A 202 -0.48 -24.37 6.97
CA GLY A 202 0.30 -24.32 8.19
C GLY A 202 -0.22 -25.26 9.28
N HIS A 203 -1.53 -25.52 9.33
CA HIS A 203 -2.09 -26.49 10.26
C HIS A 203 -1.85 -27.94 9.83
N GLU A 204 -1.73 -28.17 8.53
CA GLU A 204 -1.51 -29.50 7.95
C GLU A 204 -0.03 -29.89 7.96
N ALA A 205 0.86 -28.90 7.84
CA ALA A 205 2.30 -29.07 7.75
C ALA A 205 2.89 -29.94 8.88
N TYR A 206 2.38 -29.79 10.10
CA TYR A 206 2.85 -30.54 11.27
C TYR A 206 1.82 -31.52 11.82
N LYS A 207 0.90 -32.04 10.99
CA LYS A 207 0.06 -33.17 11.40
C LYS A 207 0.92 -34.37 11.81
N LYS A 208 0.39 -35.22 12.68
CA LYS A 208 1.07 -36.43 13.13
C LYS A 208 1.64 -37.24 11.95
N SER A 209 2.83 -37.80 12.15
CA SER A 209 3.56 -38.62 11.16
C SER A 209 4.17 -37.85 9.98
N THR A 210 4.19 -36.52 10.03
CA THR A 210 4.97 -35.69 9.09
C THR A 210 6.41 -35.50 9.59
N ASP A 211 7.35 -35.27 8.67
CA ASP A 211 8.73 -34.92 9.04
C ASP A 211 8.79 -33.60 9.82
N CYS A 212 7.92 -32.65 9.49
CA CYS A 212 7.79 -31.40 10.21
C CYS A 212 7.38 -31.62 11.66
N TYR A 213 6.40 -32.50 11.92
CA TYR A 213 6.01 -32.88 13.28
C TYR A 213 7.21 -33.40 14.08
N ASN A 214 7.96 -34.35 13.51
CA ASN A 214 9.12 -34.95 14.20
C ASN A 214 10.19 -33.90 14.53
N LYS A 215 10.48 -32.99 13.60
CA LYS A 215 11.43 -31.88 13.81
C LYS A 215 10.96 -30.92 14.91
N LEU A 216 9.66 -30.62 14.97
CA LEU A 216 9.10 -29.75 16.02
C LEU A 216 9.19 -30.39 17.40
N VAL A 217 8.87 -31.69 17.52
CA VAL A 217 8.97 -32.41 18.80
C VAL A 217 10.43 -32.51 19.25
N GLN A 218 11.36 -32.71 18.31
CA GLN A 218 12.80 -32.71 18.61
C GLN A 218 13.29 -31.36 19.12
N GLU A 219 12.87 -30.26 18.49
CA GLU A 219 13.35 -28.91 18.84
C GLU A 219 12.69 -28.35 20.11
N PHE A 220 11.38 -28.55 20.26
CA PHE A 220 10.58 -27.90 21.32
C PHE A 220 10.18 -28.83 22.47
N GLY A 221 10.49 -30.13 22.37
CA GLY A 221 10.22 -31.14 23.39
C GLY A 221 8.86 -31.83 23.26
N ASN A 222 8.66 -32.91 24.03
CA ASN A 222 7.40 -33.66 24.01
C ASN A 222 6.23 -32.93 24.69
N ASP A 223 6.49 -31.87 25.44
CA ASP A 223 5.46 -31.08 26.13
C ASP A 223 4.62 -30.23 25.18
N ILE A 224 5.00 -30.11 23.91
CA ILE A 224 4.16 -29.52 22.86
C ILE A 224 3.22 -30.55 22.20
N VAL A 225 3.18 -31.80 22.65
CA VAL A 225 2.30 -32.85 22.13
C VAL A 225 1.11 -33.03 23.08
N ALA A 226 -0.11 -32.98 22.55
CA ALA A 226 -1.35 -33.22 23.29
C ALA A 226 -1.59 -34.73 23.52
N SER A 227 -2.58 -35.06 24.34
CA SER A 227 -2.93 -36.45 24.66
C SER A 227 -3.47 -37.25 23.46
N ASP A 228 -3.98 -36.57 22.43
CA ASP A 228 -4.37 -37.17 21.15
C ASP A 228 -3.17 -37.44 20.21
N GLY A 229 -1.97 -36.97 20.59
CA GLY A 229 -0.73 -37.10 19.83
C GLY A 229 -0.51 -36.00 18.79
N GLU A 230 -1.37 -34.99 18.71
CA GLU A 230 -1.20 -33.83 17.82
C GLU A 230 -0.41 -32.70 18.51
N ILE A 231 0.09 -31.73 17.74
CA ILE A 231 0.77 -30.56 18.31
C ILE A 231 -0.22 -29.65 19.06
N ASN A 232 0.02 -29.47 20.35
CA ASN A 232 -0.70 -28.55 21.21
C ASN A 232 -0.23 -27.11 21.01
N ARG A 233 -0.96 -26.35 20.19
CA ARG A 233 -0.65 -24.93 19.92
C ARG A 233 -0.76 -24.02 21.13
N ARG A 234 -1.59 -24.39 22.12
CA ARG A 234 -1.68 -23.62 23.37
C ARG A 234 -0.43 -23.80 24.22
N ALA A 235 0.28 -24.92 24.08
CA ALA A 235 1.57 -25.15 24.71
C ALA A 235 2.72 -24.54 23.88
N LEU A 236 2.70 -24.72 22.54
CA LEU A 236 3.74 -24.21 21.65
C LEU A 236 3.74 -22.68 21.56
N GLY A 237 2.57 -22.05 21.49
CA GLY A 237 2.42 -20.61 21.29
C GLY A 237 3.23 -19.76 22.29
N PRO A 238 3.02 -19.91 23.61
CA PRO A 238 3.79 -19.15 24.61
C PRO A 238 5.31 -19.35 24.53
N LYS A 239 5.79 -20.53 24.09
CA LYS A 239 7.22 -20.80 23.92
C LYS A 239 7.84 -20.01 22.78
N VAL A 240 7.09 -19.79 21.70
CA VAL A 240 7.61 -19.14 20.49
C VAL A 240 7.24 -17.66 20.40
N PHE A 241 6.07 -17.24 20.86
CA PHE A 241 5.61 -15.85 20.69
C PHE A 241 6.32 -14.85 21.60
N ASN A 242 6.95 -15.31 22.69
CA ASN A 242 7.74 -14.46 23.58
C ASN A 242 9.26 -14.58 23.37
N ASN A 243 9.70 -15.37 22.38
CA ASN A 243 11.11 -15.61 22.10
C ASN A 243 11.35 -15.59 20.59
N LYS A 244 12.05 -14.54 20.13
CA LYS A 244 12.33 -14.32 18.70
C LYS A 244 13.12 -15.47 18.08
N ASP A 245 14.14 -15.98 18.76
CA ASP A 245 14.97 -17.09 18.27
C ASP A 245 14.16 -18.38 18.15
N ALA A 246 13.27 -18.64 19.12
CA ALA A 246 12.36 -19.77 19.09
C ALA A 246 11.34 -19.66 17.95
N LEU A 247 10.82 -18.46 17.68
CA LEU A 247 9.92 -18.20 16.55
C LEU A 247 10.64 -18.39 15.21
N GLU A 248 11.87 -17.91 15.07
CA GLU A 248 12.69 -18.12 13.87
C GLU A 248 12.96 -19.60 13.63
N LYS A 249 13.28 -20.37 14.67
CA LYS A 249 13.41 -21.83 14.61
C LYS A 249 12.12 -22.55 14.21
N LEU A 250 10.97 -22.15 14.77
CA LEU A 250 9.68 -22.69 14.38
C LEU A 250 9.43 -22.43 12.88
N ASN A 251 9.64 -21.20 12.44
CA ASN A 251 9.41 -20.78 11.06
C ASN A 251 10.35 -21.50 10.08
N SER A 252 11.62 -21.70 10.45
CA SER A 252 12.59 -22.42 9.59
C SER A 252 12.25 -23.89 9.39
N ILE A 253 11.51 -24.50 10.32
CA ILE A 253 11.01 -25.88 10.19
C ILE A 253 9.70 -25.91 9.40
N VAL A 254 8.76 -25.01 9.72
CA VAL A 254 7.38 -25.08 9.22
C VAL A 254 7.23 -24.46 7.82
N TRP A 255 7.86 -23.33 7.54
CA TRP A 255 7.67 -22.62 6.27
C TRP A 255 8.10 -23.42 5.04
N PRO A 256 9.22 -24.16 5.03
CA PRO A 256 9.57 -25.02 3.91
C PRO A 256 8.50 -26.08 3.60
N GLU A 257 7.88 -26.64 4.64
CA GLU A 257 6.82 -27.64 4.50
C GLU A 257 5.52 -27.02 3.96
N ILE A 258 5.14 -25.84 4.44
CA ILE A 258 3.99 -25.09 3.87
C ILE A 258 4.24 -24.79 2.39
N ALA A 259 5.44 -24.34 2.02
CA ALA A 259 5.78 -24.06 0.63
C ALA A 259 5.72 -25.32 -0.25
N ARG A 260 6.12 -26.48 0.27
CA ARG A 260 5.99 -27.78 -0.43
C ARG A 260 4.52 -28.12 -0.67
N LEU A 261 3.69 -28.07 0.37
CA LEU A 261 2.25 -28.33 0.28
C LEU A 261 1.53 -27.34 -0.64
N ALA A 262 1.90 -26.05 -0.58
CA ALA A 262 1.35 -25.03 -1.46
C ALA A 262 1.67 -25.32 -2.92
N LYS A 263 2.91 -25.69 -3.25
CA LYS A 263 3.31 -26.08 -4.61
C LYS A 263 2.53 -27.31 -5.11
N GLU A 264 2.26 -28.28 -4.24
CA GLU A 264 1.40 -29.42 -4.56
C GLU A 264 -0.04 -28.98 -4.88
N GLN A 265 -0.64 -28.17 -4.01
CA GLN A 265 -2.00 -27.70 -4.21
C GLN A 265 -2.13 -26.79 -5.44
N ILE A 266 -1.11 -25.99 -5.75
CA ILE A 266 -1.04 -25.19 -6.99
C ILE A 266 -1.09 -26.12 -8.22
N ARG A 267 -0.28 -27.20 -8.23
CA ARG A 267 -0.29 -28.16 -9.35
C ARG A 267 -1.65 -28.85 -9.49
N ASP A 268 -2.28 -29.23 -8.39
CA ASP A 268 -3.60 -29.85 -8.41
C ASP A 268 -4.68 -28.90 -8.95
N LEU A 269 -4.63 -27.61 -8.57
CA LEU A 269 -5.54 -26.59 -9.08
C LEU A 269 -5.31 -26.34 -10.57
N ALA A 270 -4.05 -26.30 -11.01
CA ALA A 270 -3.71 -26.19 -12.43
C ALA A 270 -4.29 -27.37 -13.24
N GLY A 271 -4.15 -28.60 -12.73
CA GLY A 271 -4.72 -29.81 -13.34
C GLY A 271 -6.25 -29.81 -13.39
N LYS A 272 -6.91 -29.04 -12.53
CA LYS A 272 -8.37 -28.80 -12.54
C LYS A 272 -8.80 -27.67 -13.47
N GLY A 273 -7.86 -27.05 -14.21
CA GLY A 273 -8.15 -26.00 -15.20
C GLY A 273 -8.14 -24.58 -14.64
N HIS A 274 -7.62 -24.34 -13.42
CA HIS A 274 -7.44 -22.98 -12.93
C HIS A 274 -6.22 -22.33 -13.59
N ASP A 275 -6.47 -21.31 -14.43
CA ASP A 275 -5.42 -20.53 -15.09
C ASP A 275 -4.70 -19.55 -14.15
N VAL A 276 -5.38 -19.13 -13.09
CA VAL A 276 -4.87 -18.21 -12.07
C VAL A 276 -5.03 -18.85 -10.71
N VAL A 277 -3.99 -18.80 -9.89
CA VAL A 277 -4.02 -19.30 -8.51
C VAL A 277 -3.60 -18.19 -7.56
N ILE A 278 -4.48 -17.89 -6.59
CA ILE A 278 -4.18 -17.00 -5.47
C ILE A 278 -3.55 -17.81 -4.34
N LEU A 279 -2.30 -17.49 -4.01
CA LEU A 279 -1.60 -17.97 -2.83
C LEU A 279 -1.91 -17.02 -1.67
N ASP A 280 -2.89 -17.37 -0.85
CA ASP A 280 -3.34 -16.57 0.29
C ASP A 280 -2.44 -16.83 1.52
N ALA A 281 -1.51 -15.90 1.81
CA ALA A 281 -0.52 -16.05 2.87
C ALA A 281 -0.30 -14.76 3.67
N ALA A 282 -0.56 -14.79 4.98
CA ALA A 282 -0.32 -13.63 5.86
C ALA A 282 1.18 -13.28 6.00
N VAL A 283 2.04 -14.29 5.90
CA VAL A 283 3.51 -14.18 6.05
C VAL A 283 4.26 -14.25 4.71
N LEU A 284 3.58 -13.94 3.59
CA LEU A 284 4.13 -14.11 2.24
C LEU A 284 5.52 -13.46 2.10
N LEU A 285 5.65 -12.20 2.50
CA LEU A 285 6.86 -11.39 2.35
C LEU A 285 7.91 -11.72 3.41
N GLU A 286 7.46 -12.02 4.62
CA GLU A 286 8.32 -12.44 5.73
C GLU A 286 8.99 -13.79 5.42
N ALA A 287 8.27 -14.71 4.78
CA ALA A 287 8.73 -16.03 4.38
C ALA A 287 9.42 -16.07 2.99
N LYS A 288 9.54 -14.91 2.32
CA LYS A 288 10.12 -14.76 0.97
C LYS A 288 9.41 -15.61 -0.10
N TRP A 289 8.11 -15.83 0.06
CA TRP A 289 7.30 -16.65 -0.83
C TRP A 289 6.88 -15.91 -2.11
N GLU A 290 7.07 -14.59 -2.17
CA GLU A 290 6.97 -13.82 -3.40
C GLU A 290 7.90 -14.35 -4.50
N ALA A 291 9.01 -15.00 -4.13
CA ALA A 291 9.99 -15.55 -5.08
C ALA A 291 9.42 -16.64 -6.00
N PHE A 292 8.27 -17.23 -5.66
CA PHE A 292 7.57 -18.18 -6.53
C PHE A 292 6.20 -17.69 -7.01
N CYS A 293 5.94 -16.39 -6.89
CA CYS A 293 4.76 -15.71 -7.41
C CYS A 293 5.11 -14.91 -8.67
N HIS A 294 4.15 -14.73 -9.56
CA HIS A 294 4.29 -13.83 -10.71
C HIS A 294 3.98 -12.38 -10.33
N GLN A 295 3.11 -12.19 -9.32
CA GLN A 295 2.73 -10.90 -8.78
C GLN A 295 2.48 -11.00 -7.28
N VAL A 296 2.72 -9.89 -6.57
CA VAL A 296 2.39 -9.72 -5.16
C VAL A 296 1.24 -8.71 -5.03
N TRP A 297 0.16 -9.15 -4.43
CA TRP A 297 -1.06 -8.38 -4.21
C TRP A 297 -1.25 -8.17 -2.71
N VAL A 298 -1.49 -6.93 -2.28
CA VAL A 298 -1.52 -6.58 -0.85
C VAL A 298 -2.86 -5.98 -0.45
N CYS A 299 -3.45 -6.48 0.63
CA CYS A 299 -4.57 -5.86 1.31
C CYS A 299 -4.08 -4.98 2.47
N ILE A 300 -4.49 -3.71 2.49
CA ILE A 300 -4.18 -2.75 3.55
C ILE A 300 -5.45 -2.17 4.17
N ILE A 301 -5.34 -1.76 5.43
CA ILE A 301 -6.29 -0.89 6.13
C ILE A 301 -5.50 0.03 7.07
N LYS A 302 -6.11 1.12 7.51
CA LYS A 302 -5.54 2.00 8.55
C LYS A 302 -5.29 1.19 9.83
N ARG A 303 -4.23 1.56 10.55
CA ARG A 303 -3.85 0.90 11.80
C ARG A 303 -5.01 0.89 12.80
N GLU A 304 -5.68 2.01 12.94
CA GLU A 304 -6.79 2.20 13.88
C GLU A 304 -7.96 1.26 13.56
N GLU A 305 -8.25 1.09 12.27
CA GLU A 305 -9.27 0.15 11.80
C GLU A 305 -8.85 -1.31 12.01
N ALA A 306 -7.57 -1.64 11.83
CA ALA A 306 -7.05 -2.98 12.13
C ALA A 306 -7.18 -3.31 13.61
N ILE A 307 -6.81 -2.39 14.51
CA ILE A 307 -6.95 -2.54 15.95
C ILE A 307 -8.41 -2.78 16.30
N LYS A 308 -9.31 -1.91 15.82
CA LYS A 308 -10.76 -2.03 16.04
C LYS A 308 -11.28 -3.41 15.64
N ARG A 309 -10.98 -3.87 14.41
CA ARG A 309 -11.42 -5.18 13.92
C ARG A 309 -10.88 -6.36 14.73
N ILE A 310 -9.63 -6.28 15.20
CA ILE A 310 -9.04 -7.34 16.03
C ILE A 310 -9.75 -7.41 17.39
N VAL A 311 -10.00 -6.25 18.02
CA VAL A 311 -10.71 -6.19 19.31
C VAL A 311 -12.13 -6.73 19.17
N GLU A 312 -12.89 -6.26 18.17
CA GLU A 312 -14.29 -6.65 17.95
C GLU A 312 -14.45 -8.13 17.58
N ARG A 313 -13.56 -8.67 16.72
CA ARG A 313 -13.68 -10.04 16.21
C ARG A 313 -13.03 -11.08 17.12
N ASP A 314 -11.85 -10.79 17.67
CA ASP A 314 -11.04 -11.76 18.42
C ASP A 314 -11.23 -11.63 19.94
N GLY A 315 -11.95 -10.61 20.42
CA GLY A 315 -12.20 -10.38 21.86
C GLY A 315 -10.95 -10.03 22.67
N ARG A 316 -9.94 -9.45 22.01
CA ARG A 316 -8.63 -9.11 22.59
C ARG A 316 -8.60 -7.71 23.17
N THR A 317 -7.63 -7.43 24.04
CA THR A 317 -7.40 -6.05 24.49
C THR A 317 -6.79 -5.22 23.37
N GLN A 318 -6.92 -3.89 23.49
CA GLN A 318 -6.30 -2.96 22.54
C GLN A 318 -4.78 -3.15 22.49
N GLU A 319 -4.12 -3.33 23.64
CA GLU A 319 -2.68 -3.54 23.73
C GLU A 319 -2.22 -4.83 23.04
N GLU A 320 -3.01 -5.90 23.16
CA GLU A 320 -2.75 -7.16 22.45
C GLU A 320 -2.90 -7.01 20.93
N ALA A 321 -3.90 -6.23 20.48
CA ALA A 321 -4.10 -5.93 19.07
C ALA A 321 -2.96 -5.08 18.50
N GLU A 322 -2.52 -4.06 19.23
CA GLU A 322 -1.39 -3.20 18.87
C GLU A 322 -0.10 -4.00 18.75
N ARG A 323 0.25 -4.79 19.78
CA ARG A 323 1.44 -5.67 19.77
C ARG A 323 1.43 -6.62 18.57
N ARG A 324 0.26 -7.14 18.21
CA ARG A 324 0.11 -8.04 17.06
C ARG A 324 0.41 -7.31 15.75
N ILE A 325 -0.05 -6.08 15.59
CA ILE A 325 0.21 -5.27 14.38
C ILE A 325 1.68 -4.87 14.32
N ASP A 326 2.28 -4.49 15.46
CA ASP A 326 3.68 -4.02 15.54
C ASP A 326 4.71 -5.11 15.26
N ASN A 327 4.34 -6.38 15.46
CA ASN A 327 5.20 -7.52 15.14
C ASN A 327 5.16 -7.94 13.66
N GLN A 328 4.40 -7.24 12.82
CA GLN A 328 4.30 -7.50 11.38
C GLN A 328 4.98 -6.39 10.58
N LEU A 329 5.28 -6.62 9.30
CA LEU A 329 5.70 -5.52 8.40
C LEU A 329 4.67 -4.38 8.45
N SER A 330 5.09 -3.14 8.19
CA SER A 330 4.19 -2.01 8.04
C SER A 330 3.43 -2.05 6.70
N ASN A 331 2.35 -1.26 6.55
CA ASN A 331 1.68 -1.13 5.25
C ASN A 331 2.64 -0.59 4.19
N LYS A 332 3.41 0.45 4.51
CA LYS A 332 4.45 1.01 3.62
C LYS A 332 5.43 -0.04 3.09
N GLU A 333 5.92 -0.93 3.95
CA GLU A 333 6.82 -2.03 3.54
C GLU A 333 6.14 -3.08 2.67
N ARG A 334 4.85 -3.34 2.87
CA ARG A 334 4.11 -4.26 1.99
C ARG A 334 3.82 -3.64 0.64
N VAL A 335 3.37 -2.38 0.63
CA VAL A 335 3.03 -1.63 -0.59
C VAL A 335 4.26 -1.43 -1.47
N SER A 336 5.44 -1.20 -0.89
CA SER A 336 6.68 -1.08 -1.66
C SER A 336 7.09 -2.36 -2.39
N ARG A 337 6.52 -3.51 -2.04
CA ARG A 337 6.72 -4.81 -2.71
C ARG A 337 5.49 -5.29 -3.48
N ALA A 338 4.44 -4.48 -3.58
CA ALA A 338 3.17 -4.85 -4.18
C ALA A 338 3.09 -4.42 -5.65
N ASN A 339 2.62 -5.32 -6.51
CA ASN A 339 2.19 -4.96 -7.85
C ASN A 339 0.78 -4.35 -7.83
N VAL A 340 -0.11 -4.84 -6.98
CA VAL A 340 -1.50 -4.36 -6.84
C VAL A 340 -1.86 -4.23 -5.37
N VAL A 341 -2.57 -3.16 -5.01
CA VAL A 341 -3.01 -2.89 -3.65
C VAL A 341 -4.53 -2.83 -3.57
N PHE A 342 -5.08 -3.39 -2.49
CA PHE A 342 -6.49 -3.37 -2.13
C PHE A 342 -6.67 -2.72 -0.77
N CYS A 343 -7.78 -2.01 -0.58
CA CYS A 343 -8.14 -1.42 0.69
C CYS A 343 -9.59 -1.79 1.05
N THR A 344 -9.75 -2.46 2.20
CA THR A 344 -11.05 -2.94 2.66
C THR A 344 -11.67 -2.06 3.76
N GLN A 345 -11.25 -0.79 3.85
CA GLN A 345 -11.75 0.16 4.86
C GLN A 345 -13.20 0.59 4.61
N TRP A 346 -13.60 0.65 3.34
CA TRP A 346 -14.91 1.16 2.91
C TRP A 346 -15.92 0.04 2.71
N ALA A 347 -17.06 0.39 2.11
CA ALA A 347 -18.15 -0.51 1.80
C ALA A 347 -17.69 -1.75 1.00
N ALA A 348 -18.43 -2.85 1.18
CA ALA A 348 -18.09 -4.14 0.57
C ALA A 348 -18.14 -4.08 -0.96
N GLU A 349 -18.98 -3.20 -1.51
CA GLU A 349 -19.18 -2.91 -2.92
C GLU A 349 -17.94 -2.18 -3.48
N TYR A 350 -17.39 -1.22 -2.74
CA TYR A 350 -16.16 -0.52 -3.13
C TYR A 350 -14.98 -1.50 -3.22
N THR A 351 -14.87 -2.43 -2.27
CA THR A 351 -13.87 -3.50 -2.33
C THR A 351 -14.11 -4.43 -3.54
N GLN A 352 -15.37 -4.71 -3.88
CA GLN A 352 -15.70 -5.53 -5.06
C GLN A 352 -15.20 -4.88 -6.35
N GLY A 353 -15.41 -3.58 -6.53
CA GLY A 353 -14.93 -2.85 -7.71
C GLY A 353 -13.40 -2.86 -7.85
N GLN A 354 -12.65 -2.82 -6.74
CA GLN A 354 -11.18 -2.98 -6.78
C GLN A 354 -10.78 -4.39 -7.27
N VAL A 355 -11.46 -5.42 -6.77
CA VAL A 355 -11.21 -6.83 -7.14
C VAL A 355 -11.52 -7.07 -8.62
N GLU A 356 -12.65 -6.58 -9.11
CA GLU A 356 -13.06 -6.70 -10.52
C GLU A 356 -12.06 -5.99 -11.43
N ARG A 357 -11.66 -4.76 -11.10
CA ARG A 357 -10.64 -4.01 -11.85
C ARG A 357 -9.31 -4.78 -11.96
N ALA A 358 -8.85 -5.34 -10.84
CA ALA A 358 -7.61 -6.12 -10.83
C ALA A 358 -7.73 -7.41 -11.65
N TRP A 359 -8.88 -8.08 -11.56
CA TRP A 359 -9.15 -9.31 -12.30
C TRP A 359 -9.21 -9.07 -13.81
N GLU A 360 -9.94 -8.04 -14.25
CA GLU A 360 -10.06 -7.68 -15.67
C GLU A 360 -8.70 -7.29 -16.28
N GLY A 361 -7.92 -6.48 -15.55
CA GLY A 361 -6.56 -6.11 -15.96
C GLY A 361 -5.64 -7.34 -16.09
N LEU A 362 -5.70 -8.25 -15.12
CA LEU A 362 -4.96 -9.51 -15.16
C LEU A 362 -5.36 -10.38 -16.36
N GLN A 363 -6.66 -10.59 -16.58
CA GLN A 363 -7.16 -11.43 -17.66
C GLN A 363 -6.77 -10.87 -19.04
N THR A 364 -6.81 -9.55 -19.19
CA THR A 364 -6.37 -8.86 -20.41
C THR A 364 -4.88 -9.10 -20.68
N MET A 365 -4.03 -8.89 -19.66
CA MET A 365 -2.59 -9.14 -19.78
C MET A 365 -2.28 -10.61 -20.12
N LEU A 366 -2.97 -11.56 -19.49
CA LEU A 366 -2.78 -12.99 -19.78
C LEU A 366 -3.20 -13.36 -21.20
N ARG A 367 -4.28 -12.76 -21.72
CA ARG A 367 -4.72 -12.94 -23.12
C ARG A 367 -3.68 -12.40 -24.10
N GLU A 368 -3.21 -11.18 -23.89
CA GLU A 368 -2.20 -10.53 -24.74
C GLU A 368 -0.89 -11.33 -24.78
N LYS A 369 -0.47 -11.87 -23.62
CA LYS A 369 0.71 -12.74 -23.52
C LYS A 369 0.53 -14.05 -24.30
N ARG A 370 -0.66 -14.66 -24.25
CA ARG A 370 -0.99 -15.88 -25.02
C ARG A 370 -0.99 -15.60 -26.53
N GLU A 371 -1.52 -14.46 -26.96
CA GLU A 371 -1.55 -14.05 -28.37
C GLU A 371 -0.15 -13.76 -28.90
N SER A 372 0.66 -13.04 -28.13
CA SER A 372 2.06 -12.73 -28.48
C SER A 372 2.90 -13.99 -28.64
N ASN A 373 2.74 -14.96 -27.74
CA ASN A 373 3.46 -16.24 -27.83
C ASN A 373 3.02 -17.08 -29.05
N LYS A 374 1.74 -16.98 -29.47
CA LYS A 374 1.25 -17.65 -30.67
C LYS A 374 1.77 -17.02 -31.96
N ALA A 375 2.01 -15.71 -31.98
CA ALA A 375 2.50 -15.00 -33.15
C ALA A 375 4.01 -15.20 -33.40
N GLN A 376 4.75 -15.69 -32.39
CA GLN A 376 6.20 -15.97 -32.46
C GLN A 376 6.53 -17.43 -32.82
N LEU A 377 5.52 -18.30 -32.85
CA LEU A 377 5.59 -19.71 -33.28
C LEU A 377 5.06 -19.82 -34.72
#